data_AF-A0A354BEL7-F1
#
_entry.id   AF-A0A354BEL7-F1
#
_cell.length_a   1.000
_cell.length_b   1.000
_cell.length_c   1.000
_cell.angle_alpha   90.00
_cell.angle_beta   90.00
_cell.angle_gamma   90.00
#
_symmetry.space_group_name_H-M   'P 1'
#
loop_
_entity.id
_entity.type
_entity.pdbx_description
1 polymer ?
#
loop_
_entity_poly.entity_id
_entity_poly.type
_entity_poly.pdbx_seq_one_letter_code
_entity_poly.pdbx_strand_id
1 'polypeptide(L)' 'IEMIVGLARAHGARVLVDGAQSIPHLPINVQTLGCDFFVFSGHKLFGPTGIGVLYGKLPLLEEMPPYQGGG' A
#
# COMPACT_ATOMS: atom_id res chain seq x y z
N ILE A 1 -5.38 -9.92 7.50
CA ILE A 1 -4.65 -8.62 7.43
C ILE A 1 -5.21 -7.63 8.45
N GLU A 2 -6.52 -7.38 8.48
CA GLU A 2 -7.18 -6.43 9.40
C GLU A 2 -6.79 -6.61 10.88
N MET A 3 -6.75 -7.86 11.37
CA MET A 3 -6.28 -8.16 12.73
C MET A 3 -4.84 -7.66 12.99
N ILE A 4 -3.93 -7.85 12.03
CA ILE A 4 -2.54 -7.39 12.13
C ILE A 4 -2.49 -5.86 12.11
N VAL A 5 -3.29 -5.22 11.25
CA VAL A 5 -3.42 -3.76 11.20
C VAL A 5 -3.92 -3.20 12.52
N GLY A 6 -4.92 -3.84 13.13
CA GLY A 6 -5.44 -3.47 14.45
C GLY A 6 -4.38 -3.57 15.54
N LEU A 7 -3.65 -4.69 15.60
CA LEU A 7 -2.57 -4.91 16.57
C LEU A 7 -1.42 -3.92 16.41
N ALA A 8 -0.98 -3.68 15.16
CA ALA A 8 0.07 -2.70 14.87
C ALA A 8 -0.35 -1.29 15.27
N ARG A 9 -1.58 -0.89 14.92
CA ARG A 9 -2.13 0.42 15.30
C ARG A 9 -2.20 0.60 16.81
N ALA A 10 -2.57 -0.45 17.55
CA ALA A 10 -2.61 -0.41 19.02
C ALA A 10 -1.23 -0.13 19.65
N HIS A 11 -0.14 -0.37 18.91
CA HIS A 11 1.24 -0.10 19.33
C HIS A 11 1.86 1.10 18.60
N GLY A 12 1.06 1.90 17.89
CA GLY A 12 1.55 3.07 17.14
C GLY A 12 2.38 2.71 15.90
N ALA A 13 2.41 1.44 15.49
CA ALA A 13 3.12 1.01 14.29
C ALA A 13 2.30 1.26 13.03
N ARG A 14 3.00 1.64 11.95
CA ARG A 14 2.42 1.77 10.60
C ARG A 14 2.46 0.44 9.87
N VAL A 15 1.47 0.19 9.02
CA VAL A 15 1.39 -1.06 8.24
C VAL A 15 1.43 -0.80 6.74
N LEU A 16 2.43 -1.37 6.09
CA LEU A 16 2.50 -1.55 4.65
C LEU A 16 2.07 -2.98 4.30
N VAL A 17 1.13 -3.10 3.37
CA VAL A 17 0.70 -4.40 2.84
C VAL A 17 1.27 -4.58 1.43
N ASP A 18 2.02 -5.67 1.23
CA ASP A 18 2.41 -6.12 -0.11
C ASP A 18 1.24 -6.88 -0.74
N GLY A 19 0.62 -6.22 -1.72
CA GLY A 19 -0.51 -6.72 -2.46
C GLY A 19 -0.15 -7.36 -3.80
N ALA A 20 1.13 -7.53 -4.13
CA ALA A 20 1.56 -7.91 -5.47
C ALA A 20 0.95 -9.23 -5.97
N GLN A 21 0.66 -10.16 -5.06
CA GLN A 21 -0.02 -11.44 -5.38
C GLN A 21 -1.51 -11.44 -5.06
N SER A 22 -1.97 -10.58 -4.14
CA SER A 22 -3.40 -10.55 -3.80
C SER A 22 -4.22 -9.74 -4.79
N ILE A 23 -3.68 -8.66 -5.35
CA ILE A 23 -4.39 -7.75 -6.24
C ILE A 23 -4.98 -8.41 -7.51
N PRO A 24 -4.33 -9.41 -8.17
CA PRO A 24 -4.96 -10.10 -9.31
C PRO A 24 -5.96 -11.18 -8.92
N HIS A 25 -6.04 -11.57 -7.64
CA HIS A 25 -6.75 -12.79 -7.22
C HIS A 25 -7.88 -12.53 -6.21
N LEU A 26 -7.83 -11.42 -5.48
CA LEU A 26 -8.77 -11.10 -4.42
C LEU A 26 -9.31 -9.67 -4.60
N PRO A 27 -10.59 -9.42 -4.29
CA PRO A 27 -11.10 -8.05 -4.20
C PRO A 27 -10.39 -7.34 -3.04
N ILE A 28 -9.78 -6.19 -3.31
CA ILE A 28 -9.05 -5.39 -2.33
C ILE A 28 -9.81 -4.09 -2.05
N ASN A 29 -10.12 -3.84 -0.78
CA ASN A 29 -10.57 -2.55 -0.29
C ASN A 29 -9.62 -2.04 0.80
N VAL A 30 -8.78 -1.06 0.46
CA VAL A 30 -7.77 -0.50 1.36
C VAL A 30 -8.38 0.23 2.56
N GLN A 31 -9.61 0.75 2.46
CA GLN A 31 -10.30 1.38 3.58
C GLN A 31 -10.75 0.33 4.60
N THR A 32 -11.30 -0.80 4.12
CA THR A 32 -11.68 -1.93 4.97
C THR A 32 -10.47 -2.59 5.62
N LEU A 33 -9.39 -2.82 4.85
CA LEU A 33 -8.13 -3.36 5.37
C LEU A 33 -7.49 -2.44 6.42
N GLY A 34 -7.68 -1.12 6.26
CA GLY A 34 -7.20 -0.10 7.19
C GLY A 34 -5.69 0.12 7.22
N CYS A 35 -4.94 -0.52 6.30
CA CYS A 35 -3.49 -0.37 6.16
C CYS A 35 -3.10 1.09 5.87
N ASP A 36 -1.88 1.45 6.24
CA ASP A 36 -1.34 2.80 6.02
C ASP A 36 -0.79 2.94 4.60
N PHE A 37 -0.21 1.86 4.08
CA PHE A 37 0.29 1.75 2.71
C PHE A 37 -0.12 0.41 2.09
N PHE A 38 -0.32 0.41 0.77
CA PHE A 38 -0.58 -0.79 -0.02
C PHE A 38 0.17 -0.70 -1.35
N VAL A 39 0.90 -1.75 -1.73
CA VAL A 39 1.73 -1.75 -2.94
C VAL A 39 1.42 -2.91 -3.86
N PHE A 40 1.57 -2.70 -5.17
CA PHE A 40 1.55 -3.78 -6.16
C PHE A 40 2.23 -3.39 -7.48
N SER A 41 2.48 -4.38 -8.34
CA SER A 41 3.08 -4.20 -9.66
C SER A 41 2.06 -4.42 -10.78
N GLY A 42 2.08 -3.57 -11.81
CA GLY A 42 1.13 -3.65 -12.93
C GLY A 42 1.23 -4.95 -13.74
N HIS A 43 2.45 -5.45 -13.97
CA HIS A 43 2.67 -6.68 -14.74
C HIS A 43 2.15 -7.96 -14.08
N LYS A 44 1.81 -7.91 -12.78
CA LYS A 44 1.14 -9.02 -12.08
C LYS A 44 -0.38 -8.94 -12.18
N LEU A 45 -0.90 -7.87 -12.78
CA LEU A 45 -2.31 -7.58 -13.01
C LEU A 45 -2.63 -7.48 -14.51
N PHE A 46 -1.90 -8.21 -15.35
CA PHE A 46 -2.03 -8.17 -16.82
C PHE A 46 -1.73 -6.79 -17.45
N GLY A 47 -1.14 -5.87 -16.70
CA GLY A 47 -0.67 -4.57 -17.18
C GLY A 47 0.77 -4.62 -17.74
N PRO A 48 1.32 -3.48 -18.18
CA PRO A 48 2.68 -3.42 -18.70
C PRO A 48 3.75 -3.63 -17.62
N THR A 49 4.95 -4.02 -18.07
CA THR A 49 6.16 -4.04 -17.22
C THR A 49 6.63 -2.62 -16.89
N GLY A 50 7.39 -2.47 -15.81
CA GLY A 50 8.01 -1.19 -15.46
C GLY A 50 7.09 -0.18 -14.74
N ILE A 51 5.84 -0.54 -14.43
CA ILE A 51 4.93 0.28 -13.64
C ILE A 51 4.43 -0.46 -12.39
N GLY A 52 4.21 0.31 -11.32
CA GLY A 52 3.65 -0.16 -10.06
C GLY A 52 2.88 0.96 -9.37
N VAL A 53 2.23 0.62 -8.26
CA VAL A 53 1.40 1.55 -7.50
C VAL A 53 1.79 1.48 -6.03
N LEU A 54 1.88 2.67 -5.42
CA LEU A 54 1.85 2.87 -3.99
C LEU A 54 0.56 3.61 -3.66
N TYR A 55 -0.33 2.96 -2.92
CA TYR A 55 -1.36 3.63 -2.16
C TYR A 55 -0.79 4.02 -0.78
N GLY A 56 -1.14 5.21 -0.32
CA GLY A 56 -0.92 5.64 1.05
C GLY A 56 -2.09 6.50 1.54
N LYS A 57 -2.33 6.52 2.85
CA LYS A 57 -3.28 7.47 3.44
C LYS A 57 -2.79 8.90 3.20
N LEU A 58 -3.68 9.78 2.77
CA LEU A 58 -3.34 11.16 2.39
C LEU A 58 -2.49 11.90 3.45
N PRO A 59 -2.85 11.90 4.75
CA PRO A 59 -2.03 12.60 5.76
C PRO A 59 -0.60 12.05 5.85
N LEU A 60 -0.40 10.75 5.63
CA LEU A 60 0.93 10.16 5.64
C LEU A 60 1.73 10.53 4.40
N LEU A 61 1.09 10.61 3.23
CA LEU A 61 1.75 11.04 2.01
C LEU A 61 2.16 12.53 2.08
N GLU A 62 1.34 13.36 2.72
CA GLU A 62 1.65 14.78 2.95
C GLU A 62 2.82 14.99 3.93
N GLU A 63 2.96 14.10 4.92
CA GLU A 63 4.08 14.11 5.88
C GLU A 63 5.40 13.55 5.28
N MET A 64 5.32 12.75 4.23
CA MET A 64 6.50 12.09 3.66
C MET A 64 7.36 13.05 2.84
N PRO A 65 8.70 13.06 3.03
CA PRO A 65 9.57 13.82 2.15
C PRO A 65 9.53 13.24 0.73
N PRO A 66 9.82 14.06 -0.30
CA PRO A 66 9.96 13.56 -1.66
C PRO A 66 10.96 12.40 -1.74
N TYR A 67 10.58 11.32 -2.44
CA TYR A 67 11.46 10.17 -2.62
C TYR A 67 12.50 10.41 -3.72
N GLN A 68 12.04 10.76 -4.92
CA GLN A 68 12.89 11.18 -6.03
C GLN A 68 12.77 12.70 -6.17
N GLY A 69 13.88 13.40 -5.95
CA GLY A 69 14.03 14.81 -6.34
C GLY A 69 14.55 14.92 -7.77
N GLY A 70 14.63 16.14 -8.30
CA GLY A 70 15.19 16.40 -9.62
C GLY A 70 15.65 17.84 -9.78
N GLY A 71 16.83 17.98 -10.40
CA GLY A 71 17.57 19.20 -10.73
C GLY A 71 18.84 18.81 -11.48
#